data_AF-A0A7C5GBD1-F1
#
_entry.id   AF-A0A7C5GBD1-F1
#
_cell.length_a   1.000
_cell.length_b   1.000
_cell.length_c   1.000
_cell.angle_alpha   90.00
_cell.angle_beta   90.00
_cell.angle_gamma   90.00
#
_symmetry.space_group_name_H-M   'P 1'
#
loop_
_entity.id
_entity.type
_entity.pdbx_description
1 polymer ?
#
loop_
_entity_poly.entity_id
_entity_poly.type
_entity_poly.pdbx_seq_one_letter_code
_entity_poly.pdbx_strand_id
1 'polypeptide(L)'
;MISSPSALEAESLARRTDADADEACALRGRTWALLGALLARPPDARLLEALRQVPAEPAGDGDMEAAWAGLALAAGHADPQSLDDEYHALFIGVG
;
A
#
# COMPACT_ATOMS: atom_id res chain seq x y z
N MET A 1 -36.38 16.66 -21.94
CA MET A 1 -37.17 15.65 -21.20
C MET A 1 -36.17 14.70 -20.54
N ILE A 2 -35.49 15.17 -19.48
CA ILE A 2 -34.52 14.37 -18.73
C ILE A 2 -35.36 13.64 -17.68
N SER A 3 -35.57 12.34 -17.85
CA SER A 3 -36.24 11.51 -16.87
C SER A 3 -35.57 11.70 -15.50
N SER A 4 -36.33 12.17 -14.52
CA SER A 4 -35.86 12.26 -13.14
C SER A 4 -35.52 10.84 -12.65
N PRO A 5 -34.37 10.63 -11.98
CA PRO A 5 -34.02 9.33 -11.44
C PRO A 5 -35.09 8.90 -10.42
N SER A 6 -35.50 7.63 -10.50
CA SER A 6 -36.40 7.01 -9.54
C SER A 6 -35.77 7.00 -8.14
N ALA A 7 -36.57 7.14 -7.08
CA ALA A 7 -36.07 7.12 -5.69
C ALA A 7 -35.25 5.87 -5.37
N LEU A 8 -35.56 4.74 -6.01
CA LEU A 8 -34.87 3.46 -5.84
C LEU A 8 -33.48 3.44 -6.52
N GLU A 9 -33.31 4.19 -7.61
CA GLU A 9 -32.03 4.36 -8.30
C GLU A 9 -31.09 5.27 -7.50
N ALA A 10 -31.63 6.37 -6.96
CA ALA A 10 -30.86 7.29 -6.11
C ALA A 10 -30.30 6.60 -4.85
N GLU A 11 -31.11 5.74 -4.21
CA GLU A 11 -30.67 4.98 -3.04
C GLU A 11 -29.63 3.90 -3.39
N SER A 12 -29.76 3.25 -4.56
CA SER A 12 -28.77 2.28 -5.04
C SER A 12 -27.41 2.93 -5.39
N LEU A 13 -27.44 4.16 -5.90
CA LEU A 13 -26.24 4.95 -6.21
C LEU A 13 -25.53 5.39 -4.93
N ALA A 14 -26.28 5.91 -3.95
CA ALA A 14 -25.72 6.29 -2.65
C ALA A 14 -25.03 5.11 -1.95
N ARG A 15 -25.68 3.94 -1.91
CA ARG A 15 -25.09 2.72 -1.33
C ARG A 15 -23.81 2.27 -2.03
N ARG A 16 -23.70 2.46 -3.35
CA ARG A 16 -22.47 2.16 -4.10
C ARG A 16 -21.36 3.15 -3.76
N THR A 17 -21.67 4.44 -3.68
CA THR A 17 -20.68 5.47 -3.31
C THR A 17 -20.14 5.26 -1.89
N ASP A 18 -20.98 4.89 -0.93
CA ASP A 18 -20.54 4.58 0.43
C ASP A 18 -19.60 3.36 0.45
N ALA A 19 -19.94 2.30 -0.29
CA ALA A 19 -19.09 1.11 -0.43
C ALA A 19 -17.74 1.45 -1.09
N ASP A 20 -17.73 2.26 -2.14
CA ASP A 20 -16.51 2.72 -2.82
C ASP A 20 -15.64 3.58 -1.86
N ALA A 21 -16.26 4.43 -1.05
CA ALA A 21 -15.57 5.26 -0.06
C ALA A 21 -14.97 4.42 1.08
N ASP A 22 -15.68 3.40 1.54
CA ASP A 22 -15.21 2.44 2.55
C ASP A 22 -14.02 1.65 2.02
N GLU A 23 -14.07 1.19 0.77
CA GLU A 23 -12.96 0.49 0.12
C GLU A 23 -11.73 1.39 -0.02
N ALA A 24 -11.91 2.64 -0.46
CA ALA A 24 -10.82 3.62 -0.55
C ALA A 24 -10.19 3.92 0.82
N CYS A 25 -11.02 4.03 1.88
CA CYS A 25 -10.54 4.20 3.24
C CYS A 25 -9.77 2.97 3.74
N ALA A 26 -10.26 1.76 3.45
CA ALA A 26 -9.61 0.52 3.81
C ALA A 26 -8.25 0.37 3.12
N LEU A 27 -8.17 0.69 1.81
CA LEU A 27 -6.91 0.68 1.06
C LEU A 27 -5.89 1.64 1.69
N ARG A 28 -6.30 2.89 1.92
CA ARG A 28 -5.43 3.90 2.55
C ARG A 28 -4.97 3.46 3.94
N GLY A 29 -5.86 2.90 4.76
CA GLY A 29 -5.52 2.39 6.08
C GLY A 29 -4.47 1.28 6.03
N ARG A 30 -4.60 0.33 5.10
CA ARG A 30 -3.63 -0.75 4.89
C ARG A 30 -2.28 -0.22 4.43
N THR A 31 -2.26 0.75 3.51
CA THR A 31 -1.01 1.39 3.05
C THR A 31 -0.28 2.09 4.20
N TRP A 32 -0.99 2.87 5.02
CA TRP A 32 -0.36 3.52 6.18
C TRP A 32 0.11 2.53 7.24
N ALA A 33 -0.62 1.43 7.45
CA ALA A 33 -0.18 0.38 8.35
C ALA A 33 1.12 -0.29 7.87
N LEU A 34 1.27 -0.52 6.57
CA LEU A 34 2.51 -1.03 6.00
C LEU A 34 3.67 -0.05 6.19
N LEU A 35 3.47 1.22 5.85
CA LEU A 35 4.50 2.26 6.03
C LEU A 35 4.92 2.37 7.50
N GLY A 36 3.95 2.35 8.42
CA GLY A 36 4.22 2.32 9.86
C GLY A 36 5.05 1.11 10.26
N ALA A 37 4.75 -0.08 9.73
CA ALA A 37 5.51 -1.30 10.02
C ALA A 37 6.97 -1.22 9.52
N LEU A 38 7.20 -0.65 8.33
CA LEU A 38 8.53 -0.49 7.73
C LEU A 38 9.40 0.53 8.47
N LEU A 39 8.78 1.57 9.06
CA LEU A 39 9.49 2.65 9.75
C LEU A 39 9.63 2.41 11.26
N ALA A 40 8.89 1.46 11.84
CA ALA A 40 8.91 1.20 13.28
C ALA A 40 9.92 0.13 13.71
N ARG A 41 10.36 -0.73 12.79
CA ARG A 41 11.32 -1.81 13.06
C ARG A 41 11.98 -2.31 11.77
N PRO A 42 13.13 -3.00 11.86
CA PRO A 42 13.69 -3.71 10.72
C PRO A 42 12.67 -4.69 10.12
N PRO A 43 12.50 -4.72 8.78
CA PRO A 43 11.56 -5.63 8.14
C PRO A 43 12.02 -7.09 8.28
N ASP A 44 11.12 -7.95 8.74
CA ASP A 44 11.40 -9.39 8.90
C ASP A 44 11.22 -10.17 7.59
N ALA A 45 11.70 -11.42 7.56
CA ALA A 45 11.65 -12.27 6.36
C ALA A 45 10.21 -12.48 5.84
N ARG A 46 9.21 -12.49 6.71
CA ARG A 46 7.81 -12.67 6.31
C ARG A 46 7.31 -11.42 5.58
N LEU A 47 7.64 -10.23 6.08
CA LEU A 47 7.29 -8.97 5.43
C LEU A 47 7.99 -8.85 4.07
N LEU A 48 9.29 -9.17 4.01
CA LEU A 48 10.04 -9.15 2.75
C LEU A 48 9.44 -10.11 1.72
N GLU A 49 9.07 -11.33 2.13
CA GLU A 49 8.42 -12.27 1.24
C GLU A 49 7.08 -11.74 0.72
N ALA A 50 6.26 -11.12 1.59
CA ALA A 50 5.01 -10.51 1.16
C ALA A 50 5.21 -9.38 0.14
N LEU A 51 6.24 -8.56 0.32
CA LEU A 51 6.57 -7.45 -0.60
C LEU A 51 7.07 -7.95 -1.95
N ARG A 52 7.82 -9.07 -1.98
CA ARG A 52 8.29 -9.69 -3.23
C ARG A 52 7.18 -10.23 -4.12
N GLN A 53 6.01 -10.52 -3.54
CA GLN A 53 4.84 -11.00 -4.28
C GLN A 53 4.03 -9.85 -4.91
N VAL A 54 4.36 -8.59 -4.62
CA VAL A 54 3.76 -7.44 -5.29
C VAL A 54 4.23 -7.43 -6.74
N PRO A 55 3.33 -7.30 -7.73
CA PRO A 55 3.72 -7.25 -9.14
C PRO A 55 4.76 -6.16 -9.38
N ALA A 56 5.93 -6.56 -9.89
CA ALA A 56 7.03 -5.65 -10.17
C ALA A 56 6.86 -4.87 -11.48
N GLU A 57 5.95 -5.30 -12.35
CA GLU A 57 5.60 -4.57 -13.56
C GLU A 57 4.46 -3.59 -13.25
N PRO A 58 4.65 -2.28 -13.54
CA PRO A 58 3.56 -1.33 -13.44
C PRO A 58 2.44 -1.78 -14.37
N ALA A 59 1.23 -1.98 -13.84
CA ALA A 59 0.04 -2.26 -14.66
C ALA A 59 -0.49 -0.99 -15.37
N GLY A 60 0.13 0.17 -15.13
CA GLY A 60 -0.20 1.47 -15.68
C GLY A 60 0.94 2.48 -15.48
N ASP A 61 0.68 3.74 -15.82
CA ASP A 61 1.66 4.85 -15.74
C ASP A 61 1.57 5.62 -14.40
N GLY A 62 0.99 5.03 -13.35
CA GLY A 62 0.77 5.71 -12.08
C GLY A 62 2.01 5.73 -11.18
N ASP A 63 2.33 6.89 -10.58
CA ASP A 63 3.43 7.03 -9.60
C ASP A 63 3.33 6.00 -8.45
N MET A 64 2.11 5.65 -8.03
CA MET A 64 1.87 4.65 -6.99
C MET A 64 2.27 3.24 -7.45
N GLU A 65 1.99 2.88 -8.71
CA GLU A 65 2.33 1.57 -9.27
C GLU A 65 3.85 1.43 -9.39
N ALA A 66 4.53 2.49 -9.84
CA ALA A 66 5.99 2.55 -9.86
C ALA A 66 6.60 2.43 -8.44
N ALA A 67 6.00 3.06 -7.44
CA ALA A 67 6.45 2.94 -6.05
C ALA A 67 6.31 1.51 -5.51
N TRP A 68 5.19 0.83 -5.79
CA TRP A 68 4.99 -0.57 -5.40
C TRP A 68 5.97 -1.51 -6.10
N ALA A 69 6.22 -1.32 -7.40
CA ALA A 69 7.21 -2.06 -8.16
C ALA A 69 8.62 -1.87 -7.58
N GLY A 70 9.00 -0.62 -7.27
CA GLY A 70 10.28 -0.31 -6.62
C GLY A 70 10.43 -1.01 -5.26
N LEU A 71 9.36 -1.05 -4.47
CA LEU A 71 9.36 -1.74 -3.17
C LEU A 71 9.52 -3.26 -3.33
N ALA A 72 8.85 -3.87 -4.31
CA ALA A 72 8.99 -5.30 -4.61
C ALA A 72 10.42 -5.67 -5.03
N LEU A 73 11.02 -4.84 -5.91
CA LEU A 73 12.40 -5.00 -6.35
C LEU A 73 13.38 -4.88 -5.18
N ALA A 74 13.22 -3.85 -4.34
CA ALA A 74 14.05 -3.66 -3.15
C ALA A 74 13.96 -4.87 -2.22
N ALA A 75 12.76 -5.37 -1.93
CA ALA A 75 12.55 -6.56 -1.11
C ALA A 75 13.16 -7.83 -1.71
N GLY A 76 13.24 -7.94 -3.05
CA GLY A 76 13.88 -9.06 -3.75
C GLY A 76 15.41 -9.09 -3.61
N HIS A 77 16.04 -7.94 -3.40
CA HIS A 77 17.49 -7.80 -3.24
C HIS A 77 17.94 -7.62 -1.78
N ALA A 78 16.99 -7.41 -0.86
CA ALA A 78 17.30 -7.12 0.52
C ALA A 78 17.76 -8.37 1.29
N ASP A 79 18.84 -8.20 2.05
CA ASP A 79 19.31 -9.18 3.03
C ASP A 79 18.84 -8.76 4.44
N PRO A 80 18.14 -9.64 5.19
CA PRO A 80 17.58 -9.28 6.49
C PRO A 80 18.60 -8.78 7.51
N GLN A 81 19.84 -9.32 7.50
CA GLN A 81 20.87 -8.89 8.44
C GLN A 81 21.38 -7.50 8.09
N SER A 82 21.63 -7.24 6.80
CA SER A 82 22.04 -5.93 6.30
C SER A 82 20.99 -4.85 6.58
N LEU A 83 19.70 -5.19 6.48
CA LEU A 83 18.60 -4.30 6.82
C LEU A 83 18.50 -3.98 8.31
N ASP A 84 18.84 -4.93 9.18
CA ASP A 84 18.90 -4.69 10.63
C ASP A 84 19.98 -3.66 10.97
N ASP A 85 21.18 -3.84 10.41
CA ASP A 85 22.29 -2.91 10.57
C ASP A 85 21.95 -1.52 10.02
N GLU A 86 21.35 -1.45 8.81
CA GLU A 86 20.93 -0.22 8.17
C GLU A 86 19.84 0.51 8.97
N TYR A 87 18.83 -0.22 9.47
CA TYR A 87 17.77 0.36 10.29
C TYR A 87 18.35 0.95 11.58
N HIS A 88 19.25 0.23 12.25
CA HIS A 88 19.93 0.77 13.42
C HIS A 88 20.71 2.03 13.07
N ALA A 89 21.47 2.04 11.97
CA ALA A 89 22.21 3.23 11.55
C ALA A 89 21.33 4.45 11.24
N LEU A 90 20.17 4.23 10.60
CA LEU A 90 19.27 5.32 10.16
C LEU A 90 18.35 5.85 11.25
N PHE A 91 17.82 4.98 12.12
CA PHE A 91 16.74 5.33 13.04
C PHE A 91 17.14 5.34 14.53
N ILE A 92 18.20 4.62 14.91
CA ILE A 92 18.59 4.43 16.32
C ILE A 92 19.96 5.05 16.60
N GLY A 93 20.88 4.95 15.64
CA GLY A 93 22.22 5.48 15.70
C GLY A 93 22.16 7.00 15.85
N VAL A 94 22.64 7.49 16.99
CA VAL A 94 23.10 8.86 17.09
C VAL A 94 24.32 8.97 16.17
N GLY A 95 24.17 9.68 15.06
CA GLY A 95 25.21 9.79 14.02
C GLY A 95 26.60 10.19 14.52
#